data_AF-A0A257S514-F1
#
_entry.id   AF-A0A257S514-F1
#
_cell.length_a   1.000
_cell.length_b   1.000
_cell.length_c   1.000
_cell.angle_alpha   90.00
_cell.angle_beta   90.00
_cell.angle_gamma   90.00
#
_symmetry.space_group_name_H-M   'P 1'
#
loop_
_entity.id
_entity.type
_entity.pdbx_description
1 polymer ?
#
loop_
_entity_poly.entity_id
_entity_poly.type
_entity_poly.pdbx_seq_one_letter_code
_entity_poly.pdbx_strand_id
1 'polypeptide(L)'
;MNENARQVAESLFRAAIAGADPVAATAAAVARIPTARHQRLWVFAVGKAARAMAEGAASALQRSLLAFAGGLIVSPEGGPSPSAAVTAMIG
;
A
#
# COMPACT_ATOMS: atom_id res chain seq x y z
N MET A 1 -6.92 -10.83 35.67
CA MET A 1 -5.45 -10.67 35.54
C MET A 1 -5.22 -9.20 35.24
N ASN A 2 -4.60 -8.43 36.14
CA ASN A 2 -4.25 -7.04 35.85
C ASN A 2 -3.07 -7.03 34.89
N GLU A 3 -3.23 -6.45 33.70
CA GLU A 3 -2.11 -6.20 32.80
C GLU A 3 -1.12 -5.24 33.46
N ASN A 4 0.17 -5.58 33.41
CA ASN A 4 1.22 -4.66 33.88
C ASN A 4 1.36 -3.52 32.87
N ALA A 5 1.69 -2.30 33.33
CA ALA A 5 1.93 -1.11 32.50
C ALA A 5 2.85 -1.37 31.30
N ARG A 6 3.87 -2.23 31.46
CA ARG A 6 4.73 -2.67 30.34
C ARG A 6 3.94 -3.38 29.23
N GLN A 7 3.03 -4.29 29.58
CA GLN A 7 2.24 -5.04 28.61
C GLN A 7 1.28 -4.12 27.86
N VAL A 8 0.68 -3.16 28.56
CA VAL A 8 -0.17 -2.13 27.95
C VAL A 8 0.64 -1.29 26.96
N ALA A 9 1.84 -0.84 27.35
CA ALA A 9 2.71 -0.06 26.47
C ALA A 9 3.15 -0.84 25.22
N GLU A 10 3.55 -2.10 25.37
CA GLU A 10 3.91 -2.97 24.24
C GLU A 10 2.71 -3.22 23.31
N SER A 11 1.51 -3.40 23.87
CA SER A 11 0.26 -3.55 23.10
C SER A 11 -0.06 -2.30 22.29
N LEU A 12 -0.02 -1.13 22.91
CA LEU A 12 -0.23 0.15 22.23
C LEU A 12 0.82 0.40 21.14
N PHE A 13 2.08 0.08 21.40
CA PHE A 13 3.15 0.22 20.42
C PHE A 13 2.93 -0.67 19.19
N ARG A 14 2.53 -1.93 19.39
CA ARG A 14 2.18 -2.84 18.29
C ARG A 14 0.97 -2.35 17.51
N ALA A 15 -0.05 -1.85 18.20
CA ALA A 15 -1.23 -1.26 17.56
C ALA A 15 -0.85 -0.03 16.72
N ALA A 16 0.06 0.82 17.20
CA ALA A 16 0.55 1.98 16.47
C ALA A 16 1.33 1.57 15.21
N ILE A 17 2.19 0.54 15.29
CA ILE A 17 2.87 -0.01 14.10
C ILE A 17 1.84 -0.53 13.10
N ALA A 18 0.86 -1.32 13.55
CA ALA A 18 -0.19 -1.85 12.67
C ALA A 18 -1.00 -0.73 12.01
N GLY A 19 -1.29 0.35 12.74
CA GLY A 19 -1.97 1.53 12.20
C GLY A 19 -1.14 2.32 11.18
N ALA A 20 0.18 2.17 11.21
CA ALA A 20 1.11 2.79 10.27
C ALA A 20 1.49 1.87 9.09
N ASP A 21 0.82 0.72 8.92
CA ASP A 21 1.10 -0.20 7.82
C ASP A 21 0.82 0.45 6.46
N PRO A 22 1.83 0.55 5.55
CA PRO A 22 1.68 1.25 4.29
C PRO A 22 0.71 0.55 3.32
N VAL A 23 0.57 -0.77 3.39
CA VAL A 23 -0.35 -1.52 2.51
C VAL A 23 -1.79 -1.16 2.87
N ALA A 24 -2.16 -1.31 4.14
CA ALA A 24 -3.50 -1.02 4.64
C ALA A 24 -3.85 0.46 4.50
N ALA A 25 -2.93 1.36 4.88
CA ALA A 25 -3.14 2.81 4.78
C ALA A 25 -3.38 3.25 3.33
N THR A 26 -2.56 2.77 2.39
CA THR A 26 -2.70 3.13 0.97
C THR A 26 -3.97 2.54 0.37
N ALA A 27 -4.30 1.28 0.68
CA ALA A 27 -5.52 0.64 0.21
C ALA A 27 -6.78 1.40 0.66
N ALA A 28 -6.82 1.84 1.92
CA ALA A 28 -7.92 2.63 2.46
C ALA A 28 -8.01 4.02 1.83
N ALA A 29 -6.87 4.65 1.54
CA ALA A 29 -6.83 5.94 0.85
C ALA A 29 -7.34 5.84 -0.59
N VAL A 30 -6.86 4.86 -1.35
CA VAL A 30 -7.25 4.64 -2.76
C VAL A 30 -8.73 4.29 -2.88
N ALA A 31 -9.27 3.47 -1.98
CA ALA A 31 -10.70 3.12 -1.98
C ALA A 31 -11.65 4.31 -1.82
N ARG A 32 -11.16 5.46 -1.31
CA ARG A 32 -11.94 6.70 -1.17
C ARG A 32 -11.85 7.62 -2.38
N ILE A 33 -10.97 7.33 -3.34
CA ILE A 33 -10.83 8.14 -4.56
C ILE A 33 -12.02 7.81 -5.47
N PRO A 34 -12.85 8.80 -5.86
CA PRO A 34 -13.91 8.55 -6.84
C PRO A 34 -13.30 8.21 -8.20
N THR A 35 -13.44 6.96 -8.63
CA THR A 35 -12.92 6.50 -9.93
C THR A 35 -14.05 5.94 -10.78
N ALA A 36 -14.15 6.40 -12.03
CA ALA A 36 -15.09 5.84 -13.00
C ALA A 36 -14.46 4.64 -13.73
N ARG A 37 -15.26 3.66 -14.13
CA ARG A 37 -14.78 2.42 -14.80
C ARG A 37 -13.98 2.64 -16.08
N HIS A 38 -14.16 3.76 -16.76
CA HIS A 38 -13.46 4.09 -18.01
C HIS A 38 -12.19 4.91 -17.80
N GLN A 39 -11.88 5.32 -16.57
CA GLN A 39 -10.67 6.11 -16.30
C GLN A 39 -9.43 5.21 -16.33
N ARG A 40 -8.38 5.70 -16.98
CA ARG A 40 -7.06 5.05 -16.98
C ARG A 40 -6.29 5.53 -15.76
N LEU A 41 -5.99 4.60 -14.85
CA LEU A 41 -5.29 4.91 -13.61
C LEU A 41 -3.81 4.57 -13.74
N TRP A 42 -2.94 5.51 -13.40
CA TRP A 42 -1.50 5.33 -13.37
C TRP A 42 -1.00 5.35 -11.92
N VAL A 43 0.00 4.53 -11.61
CA VAL A 43 0.65 4.53 -10.29
C VAL A 43 2.10 4.98 -10.40
N PHE A 44 2.47 5.92 -9.54
CA PHE A 44 3.85 6.35 -9.33
C PHE A 44 4.13 6.25 -7.84
N ALA A 45 4.99 5.31 -7.45
CA ALA A 45 5.35 5.08 -6.06
C ALA A 45 6.87 5.16 -5.90
N VAL A 46 7.33 6.02 -4.99
CA VAL A 46 8.77 6.29 -4.79
C VAL A 46 9.10 6.28 -3.30
N GLY A 47 10.17 5.59 -2.93
CA GLY A 47 10.71 5.54 -1.57
C GLY A 47 10.69 4.16 -0.93
N LYS A 48 11.08 4.08 0.34
CA LYS A 48 11.29 2.81 1.07
C LYS A 48 10.05 1.91 1.11
N ALA A 49 8.87 2.51 1.22
CA ALA A 49 7.59 1.79 1.27
C ALA A 49 6.89 1.73 -0.09
N ALA A 50 7.51 2.20 -1.18
CA ALA A 50 6.85 2.36 -2.49
C ALA A 50 6.19 1.07 -2.98
N ARG A 51 6.87 -0.07 -2.84
CA ARG A 51 6.35 -1.38 -3.21
C ARG A 51 5.09 -1.74 -2.41
N ALA A 52 5.15 -1.61 -1.08
CA ALA A 52 4.03 -1.89 -0.19
C ALA A 52 2.83 -0.96 -0.46
N MET A 53 3.09 0.33 -0.72
CA MET A 53 2.05 1.28 -1.10
C MET A 53 1.40 0.90 -2.44
N ALA A 54 2.21 0.55 -3.45
CA ALA A 54 1.71 0.12 -4.75
C ALA A 54 0.87 -1.16 -4.66
N GLU A 55 1.26 -2.10 -3.79
CA GLU A 55 0.49 -3.32 -3.50
C GLU A 55 -0.85 -3.02 -2.83
N GLY A 56 -0.87 -2.11 -1.85
CA GLY A 56 -2.12 -1.65 -1.23
C GLY A 56 -3.04 -0.97 -2.25
N ALA A 57 -2.49 -0.13 -3.12
CA ALA A 57 -3.23 0.53 -4.18
C ALA A 57 -3.78 -0.47 -5.21
N ALA A 58 -2.98 -1.42 -5.67
CA ALA A 58 -3.41 -2.49 -6.59
C ALA A 58 -4.57 -3.30 -5.99
N SER A 59 -4.42 -3.72 -4.73
CA SER A 59 -5.42 -4.48 -3.99
C SER A 59 -6.75 -3.72 -3.87
N ALA A 60 -6.70 -2.40 -3.64
CA ALA A 60 -7.90 -1.57 -3.60
C ALA A 60 -8.60 -1.49 -4.96
N LEU A 61 -7.85 -1.27 -6.04
CA LEU A 61 -8.41 -1.24 -7.39
C LEU A 61 -9.01 -2.57 -7.81
N GLN A 62 -8.34 -3.69 -7.50
CA GLN A 62 -8.83 -5.02 -7.83
C GLN A 62 -10.19 -5.30 -7.18
N ARG A 63 -10.39 -4.88 -5.91
CA ARG A 63 -11.71 -4.98 -5.24
C ARG A 63 -12.80 -4.16 -5.94
N SER A 64 -12.43 -3.08 -6.63
CA SER A 64 -13.32 -2.25 -7.44
C SER A 64 -13.41 -2.68 -8.91
N LEU A 65 -12.83 -3.83 -9.27
CA LEU A 65 -12.72 -4.34 -10.64
C LEU A 65 -12.03 -3.35 -11.60
N LEU A 66 -11.06 -2.61 -11.08
CA LEU A 66 -10.19 -1.71 -11.82
C LEU A 66 -8.75 -2.25 -11.80
N ALA A 67 -7.93 -1.74 -12.72
CA ALA A 67 -6.52 -2.07 -12.79
C ALA A 67 -5.71 -0.83 -13.18
N PHE A 68 -4.42 -0.86 -12.91
CA PHE A 68 -3.51 0.16 -13.43
C PHE A 68 -3.37 0.00 -14.95
N ALA A 69 -3.47 1.13 -15.65
CA ALA A 69 -3.14 1.24 -17.06
C ALA A 69 -1.63 1.27 -17.31
N GLY A 70 -0.84 1.56 -16.28
CA GLY A 70 0.61 1.64 -16.30
C GLY A 70 1.16 2.16 -14.97
N GLY A 71 2.48 2.17 -14.82
CA GLY A 71 3.11 2.82 -13.67
C GLY A 71 4.59 2.56 -13.48
N LEU A 72 5.14 3.21 -12.45
CA LEU A 72 6.53 3.10 -12.03
C LEU A 72 6.61 2.96 -10.49
N ILE A 73 7.39 1.99 -10.04
CA ILE A 73 7.77 1.81 -8.63
C ILE A 73 9.29 1.98 -8.54
N VAL A 74 9.75 2.88 -7.67
CA VAL A 74 11.16 3.06 -7.32
C VAL A 74 11.32 2.76 -5.83
N SER A 75 12.01 1.68 -5.50
CA SER A 75 12.25 1.24 -4.13
C SER A 75 13.70 0.81 -3.92
N PRO A 76 14.23 0.90 -2.68
CA PRO A 76 15.61 0.50 -2.39
C PRO A 76 15.85 -1.01 -2.55
N GLU A 77 14.78 -1.81 -2.53
CA GLU A 77 14.82 -3.26 -2.70
C GLU A 77 14.01 -3.66 -3.94
N GLY A 78 14.45 -4.71 -4.62
CA GLY A 78 13.72 -5.30 -5.73
C GLY A 78 12.54 -6.16 -5.28
N GLY A 79 11.69 -6.55 -6.22
CA GLY A 79 10.58 -7.47 -5.96
C GLY A 79 9.61 -7.53 -7.13
N PRO A 80 8.66 -8.48 -7.11
CA PRO A 80 7.65 -8.58 -8.16
C PRO A 80 6.77 -7.33 -8.20
N SER A 81 6.46 -6.86 -9.40
CA SER A 81 5.47 -5.79 -9.58
C SER A 81 4.06 -6.31 -9.26
N PRO A 82 3.19 -5.54 -8.58
CA PRO A 82 1.81 -5.95 -8.31
C PRO A 82 0.92 -5.98 -9.56
N SER A 83 1.41 -5.49 -10.70
CA SER A 83 0.73 -5.56 -11.99
C SER A 83 1.74 -5.67 -13.14
N ALA A 84 1.43 -6.49 -14.14
CA ALA A 84 2.25 -6.61 -15.35
C ALA A 84 2.40 -5.27 -16.12
N ALA A 85 1.47 -4.32 -15.93
CA ALA A 85 1.54 -3.00 -16.56
C ALA A 85 2.48 -2.02 -15.83
N VAL A 86 2.98 -2.37 -14.64
CA VAL A 86 3.77 -1.48 -13.79
C VAL A 86 5.23 -1.92 -13.80
N THR A 87 6.13 -0.99 -14.12
CA THR A 87 7.58 -1.21 -14.07
C THR A 87 8.09 -1.01 -12.64
N ALA A 88 8.86 -1.96 -12.13
CA ALA A 88 9.55 -1.83 -10.84
C ALA A 88 11.05 -1.70 -11.08
N MET A 89 11.69 -0.73 -10.42
CA MET A 89 13.13 -0.52 -10.47
C MET A 89 13.70 -0.26 -9.08
N ILE A 90 14.98 -0.60 -8.93
CA ILE A 90 15.76 -0.31 -7.73
C ILE A 90 16.34 1.10 -7.87
N GLY A 91 16.17 1.94 -6.84
CA GLY A 91 16.67 3.32 -6.83
C GLY A 91 16.44 4.06 -5.52
#